data_AF-K3WL96-F1
#
_entry.id   AF-K3WL96-F1
#
_cell.length_a   1.000
_cell.length_b   1.000
_cell.length_c   1.000
_cell.angle_alpha   90.00
_cell.angle_beta   90.00
_cell.angle_gamma   90.00
#
_symmetry.space_group_name_H-M   'P 1'
#
loop_
_entity.id
_entity.type
_entity.pdbx_description
1 polymer ?
#
loop_
_entity_poly.entity_id
_entity_poly.type
_entity_poly.pdbx_seq_one_letter_code
_entity_poly.pdbx_strand_id
1 'polypeptide(L)'
;MALYLCVFHSLANIPLDDPLARAVSSRFSMQPNMIVAIWLGMGLIAILKWPTARFRGFPAVVFRHGVCMSLVLYQLHTGFDELRARWYHDDTLRSYAQGILHSLPQNAVLLSYTDINWNTIRYLQLCERQRGDVTHLSLQLMPFPWFPRQHHLLRERNIHFPAISAD
;
A
#
# COMPACT_ATOMS: atom_id res chain seq x y z
N MET A 1 -7.65 -5.77 -21.32
CA MET A 1 -8.50 -5.54 -20.12
C MET A 1 -9.37 -6.74 -19.81
N ALA A 2 -10.30 -7.11 -20.70
CA ALA A 2 -11.19 -8.26 -20.47
C ALA A 2 -10.44 -9.56 -20.14
N LEU A 3 -9.41 -9.92 -20.92
CA LEU A 3 -8.60 -11.11 -20.66
C LEU A 3 -7.96 -11.12 -19.26
N TYR A 4 -7.33 -10.01 -18.87
CA TYR A 4 -6.75 -9.87 -17.52
C TYR A 4 -7.81 -10.05 -16.44
N LEU A 5 -8.95 -9.36 -16.57
CA LEU A 5 -10.02 -9.42 -15.58
C LEU A 5 -10.61 -10.83 -15.49
N CYS A 6 -10.86 -11.49 -16.63
CA CYS A 6 -11.37 -12.86 -16.66
C CYS A 6 -10.40 -13.85 -16.03
N VAL A 7 -9.11 -13.81 -16.41
CA VAL A 7 -8.10 -14.72 -15.86
C VAL A 7 -7.88 -14.46 -14.36
N PHE A 8 -7.74 -13.19 -13.96
CA PHE A 8 -7.53 -12.83 -12.57
C PHE A 8 -8.72 -13.25 -11.70
N HIS A 9 -9.95 -12.91 -12.07
CA HIS A 9 -11.12 -13.23 -11.25
C HIS A 9 -11.46 -14.73 -11.27
N SER A 10 -11.19 -15.45 -12.36
CA SER A 10 -11.40 -16.91 -12.42
C SER A 10 -10.39 -17.68 -11.55
N LEU A 11 -9.15 -17.21 -11.44
CA LEU A 11 -8.12 -17.86 -10.63
C LEU A 11 -8.12 -17.40 -9.17
N ALA A 12 -8.43 -16.13 -8.91
CA ALA A 12 -8.36 -15.56 -7.56
C ALA A 12 -9.41 -16.18 -6.63
N ASN A 13 -10.62 -16.45 -7.14
CA ASN A 13 -11.73 -17.06 -6.39
C ASN A 13 -11.92 -16.44 -4.99
N ILE A 14 -11.77 -15.11 -4.88
CA ILE A 14 -11.81 -14.38 -3.62
C ILE A 14 -13.27 -14.01 -3.29
N PRO A 15 -13.78 -14.31 -2.08
CA PRO A 15 -15.12 -13.89 -1.68
C PRO A 15 -15.17 -12.36 -1.55
N LEU A 16 -15.95 -11.69 -2.40
CA LEU A 16 -16.05 -10.23 -2.40
C LEU A 16 -17.00 -9.68 -1.33
N ASP A 17 -17.71 -10.56 -0.62
CA ASP A 17 -18.60 -10.21 0.49
C ASP A 17 -17.81 -9.75 1.72
N ASP A 18 -16.62 -10.32 1.92
CA ASP A 18 -15.72 -9.92 3.00
C ASP A 18 -15.01 -8.59 2.67
N PRO A 19 -15.11 -7.56 3.53
CA PRO A 19 -14.48 -6.26 3.29
C PRO A 19 -12.95 -6.33 3.19
N LEU A 20 -12.29 -7.24 3.93
CA LEU A 20 -10.84 -7.41 3.86
C LEU A 20 -10.43 -7.95 2.49
N ALA A 21 -11.04 -9.05 2.07
CA ALA A 21 -10.84 -9.64 0.76
C ALA A 21 -11.11 -8.65 -0.40
N ARG A 22 -12.16 -7.83 -0.28
CA ARG A 22 -12.47 -6.76 -1.25
C ARG A 22 -11.37 -5.70 -1.31
N ALA A 23 -10.86 -5.26 -0.16
CA ALA A 23 -9.77 -4.27 -0.09
C ALA A 23 -8.45 -4.80 -0.65
N VAL A 24 -8.20 -6.11 -0.52
CA VAL A 24 -7.07 -6.78 -1.15
C VAL A 24 -7.25 -6.79 -2.68
N SER A 25 -8.43 -7.21 -3.15
CA SER A 25 -8.74 -7.28 -4.60
C SER A 25 -8.67 -5.90 -5.29
N SER A 26 -9.13 -4.83 -4.63
CA SER A 26 -9.09 -3.48 -5.20
C SER A 26 -7.66 -2.99 -5.49
N ARG A 27 -6.67 -3.41 -4.70
CA ARG A 27 -5.24 -3.09 -4.94
C ARG A 27 -4.70 -3.76 -6.19
N PHE A 28 -5.17 -4.97 -6.50
CA PHE A 28 -4.76 -5.66 -7.74
C PHE A 28 -5.38 -5.03 -9.00
N SER A 29 -6.46 -4.26 -8.86
CA SER A 29 -7.08 -3.52 -9.97
C SER A 29 -6.26 -2.31 -10.45
N MET A 30 -5.10 -2.02 -9.86
CA MET A 30 -4.22 -0.93 -10.28
C MET A 30 -3.70 -1.09 -11.72
N GLN A 31 -3.34 -2.31 -12.14
CA GLN A 31 -2.83 -2.57 -13.49
C GLN A 31 -3.88 -2.25 -14.58
N PRO A 32 -5.15 -2.70 -14.45
CA PRO A 32 -6.24 -2.24 -15.31
C PRO A 32 -6.42 -0.73 -15.36
N ASN A 33 -6.47 -0.10 -14.18
CA ASN A 33 -6.71 1.33 -14.08
C ASN A 33 -5.60 2.14 -14.76
N MET A 34 -4.35 1.67 -14.69
CA MET A 34 -3.22 2.30 -15.39
C MET A 34 -3.42 2.32 -16.90
N ILE A 35 -3.89 1.23 -17.50
CA ILE A 35 -4.15 1.18 -18.94
C ILE A 35 -5.27 2.16 -19.32
N VAL A 36 -6.38 2.18 -18.56
CA VAL A 36 -7.46 3.15 -18.78
C VAL A 36 -6.96 4.59 -18.64
N ALA A 37 -6.13 4.89 -17.65
CA ALA A 37 -5.54 6.20 -17.44
C ALA A 37 -4.67 6.67 -18.62
N ILE A 38 -3.89 5.76 -19.22
CA ILE A 38 -3.10 6.07 -20.43
C ILE A 38 -4.02 6.45 -21.59
N TRP A 39 -5.08 5.69 -21.83
CA TRP A 39 -6.08 6.00 -22.88
C TRP A 39 -6.80 7.32 -22.63
N LEU A 40 -7.19 7.60 -21.39
CA LEU A 40 -7.78 8.87 -20.99
C LEU A 40 -6.81 10.04 -21.23
N GLY A 41 -5.53 9.88 -20.89
CA GLY A 41 -4.49 10.89 -21.17
C GLY A 41 -4.33 11.17 -22.67
N MET A 42 -4.29 10.14 -23.51
CA MET A 42 -4.24 10.29 -24.96
C MET A 42 -5.48 10.99 -25.52
N GLY A 43 -6.68 10.61 -25.04
CA GLY A 43 -7.94 11.25 -25.40
C GLY A 43 -7.98 12.72 -25.01
N LEU A 44 -7.51 13.05 -23.80
CA LEU A 44 -7.39 14.43 -23.35
C LEU A 44 -6.45 15.25 -24.25
N ILE A 45 -5.30 14.71 -24.63
CA ILE A 45 -4.38 15.38 -25.57
C ILE A 45 -5.07 15.64 -26.92
N ALA A 46 -5.83 14.68 -27.45
CA ALA A 46 -6.56 14.86 -28.69
C ALA A 46 -7.62 15.98 -28.59
N ILE A 47 -8.39 16.01 -27.49
CA ILE A 47 -9.37 17.05 -27.20
C ILE A 47 -8.70 18.43 -27.08
N LEU A 48 -7.58 18.53 -26.37
CA LEU A 48 -6.86 19.80 -26.19
C LEU A 48 -6.22 20.32 -27.48
N LYS A 49 -5.90 19.44 -28.45
CA LYS A 49 -5.38 19.81 -29.76
C LYS A 49 -6.47 20.21 -30.77
N TRP A 50 -7.70 19.72 -30.61
CA TRP A 50 -8.82 20.01 -31.51
C TRP A 50 -9.09 21.52 -31.75
N PRO A 51 -9.12 22.39 -30.72
CA PRO A 51 -9.33 23.82 -30.91
C PRO A 51 -8.17 24.50 -31.64
N THR A 52 -6.93 24.03 -31.47
CA THR A 52 -5.76 24.62 -32.16
C THR A 52 -5.79 24.40 -33.68
N ALA A 53 -6.57 23.41 -34.14
CA ALA A 53 -6.83 23.19 -35.56
C ALA A 53 -7.94 24.10 -36.13
N ARG A 54 -8.83 24.62 -35.27
CA ARG A 54 -10.01 25.43 -35.67
C ARG A 54 -9.81 26.93 -35.42
N PHE A 55 -9.11 27.29 -34.34
CA PHE A 55 -8.88 28.65 -33.87
C PHE A 55 -7.41 28.83 -33.48
N ARG A 56 -6.79 29.93 -33.91
CA ARG A 56 -5.41 30.30 -33.52
C ARG A 56 -5.43 31.47 -32.54
N GLY A 57 -4.52 31.46 -31.56
CA GLY A 57 -4.32 32.57 -30.61
C GLY A 57 -5.02 32.39 -29.25
N PHE A 58 -5.33 33.52 -28.60
CA PHE A 58 -5.89 33.62 -27.25
C PHE A 58 -7.05 32.64 -26.93
N PRO A 59 -8.08 32.44 -27.77
CA PRO A 59 -9.20 31.55 -27.44
C PRO A 59 -8.80 30.07 -27.26
N ALA A 60 -7.81 29.58 -28.01
CA ALA A 60 -7.33 28.20 -27.86
C ALA A 60 -6.55 28.01 -26.54
N VAL A 61 -5.83 29.04 -26.10
CA VAL A 61 -5.10 29.05 -24.82
C VAL A 61 -6.09 29.03 -23.66
N VAL A 62 -7.10 29.90 -23.68
CA VAL A 62 -8.14 29.96 -22.63
C VAL A 62 -8.88 28.63 -22.52
N PHE A 63 -9.25 28.01 -23.65
CA PHE A 63 -9.90 26.70 -23.64
C PHE A 63 -9.04 25.62 -22.97
N ARG A 64 -7.75 25.51 -23.36
CA ARG A 64 -6.84 24.51 -22.79
C ARG A 64 -6.70 24.67 -21.28
N HIS A 65 -6.45 25.89 -20.82
CA HIS A 65 -6.31 26.16 -19.38
C HIS A 65 -7.62 25.98 -18.63
N GLY A 66 -8.76 26.34 -19.22
CA GLY A 66 -10.08 26.12 -18.64
C GLY A 66 -10.38 24.64 -18.43
N VAL A 67 -10.11 23.79 -19.44
CA VAL A 67 -10.28 22.33 -19.32
C VAL A 67 -9.37 21.77 -18.24
N CYS A 68 -8.08 22.10 -18.23
CA CYS A 68 -7.17 21.63 -17.17
C CYS A 68 -7.61 22.08 -15.76
N MET A 69 -7.99 23.35 -15.60
CA MET A 69 -8.46 23.89 -14.33
C MET A 69 -9.73 23.18 -13.85
N SER A 70 -10.68 22.92 -14.77
CA SER A 70 -11.92 22.21 -14.44
C SER A 70 -11.66 20.79 -13.94
N LEU A 71 -10.70 20.07 -14.55
CA LEU A 71 -10.31 18.73 -14.12
C LEU A 71 -9.65 18.74 -12.74
N VAL A 72 -8.78 19.72 -12.45
CA VAL A 72 -8.17 19.89 -11.13
C VAL A 72 -9.23 20.19 -10.08
N LEU A 73 -10.16 21.12 -10.36
CA LEU A 73 -11.25 21.46 -9.45
C LEU A 73 -12.18 20.27 -9.21
N TYR A 74 -12.49 19.50 -10.25
CA TYR A 74 -13.27 18.28 -10.13
C TYR A 74 -12.56 17.25 -9.25
N GLN A 75 -11.27 17.01 -9.48
CA GLN A 75 -10.49 16.06 -8.68
C GLN A 75 -10.37 16.49 -7.22
N LEU A 76 -10.20 17.80 -6.96
CA LEU A 76 -10.26 18.34 -5.61
C LEU A 76 -11.62 18.10 -4.99
N HIS A 77 -12.72 18.46 -5.65
CA HIS A 77 -14.08 18.28 -5.12
C HIS A 77 -14.39 16.82 -4.78
N THR A 78 -14.12 15.88 -5.68
CA THR A 78 -14.39 14.45 -5.43
C THR A 78 -13.41 13.83 -4.44
N GLY A 79 -12.15 14.26 -4.47
CA GLY A 79 -11.10 13.71 -3.62
C GLY A 79 -11.09 14.28 -2.20
N PHE A 80 -11.72 15.43 -1.96
CA PHE A 80 -11.60 16.15 -0.70
C PHE A 80 -12.19 15.39 0.49
N ASP A 81 -13.35 14.75 0.31
CA ASP A 81 -14.00 14.02 1.39
C ASP A 81 -13.25 12.72 1.74
N GLU A 82 -12.74 12.01 0.72
CA GLU A 82 -11.86 10.85 0.95
C GLU A 82 -10.53 11.23 1.60
N LEU A 83 -9.91 12.33 1.14
CA LEU A 83 -8.68 12.84 1.73
C LEU A 83 -8.92 13.18 3.19
N ARG A 84 -9.96 13.98 3.50
CA ARG A 84 -10.33 14.35 4.88
C ARG A 84 -10.59 13.13 5.77
N ALA A 85 -11.29 12.12 5.27
CA ALA A 85 -11.53 10.89 6.01
C ALA A 85 -10.24 10.12 6.32
N ARG A 86 -9.26 10.10 5.39
CA ARG A 86 -7.95 9.47 5.62
C ARG A 86 -7.11 10.19 6.66
N TRP A 87 -7.10 11.52 6.66
CA TRP A 87 -6.36 12.31 7.67
C TRP A 87 -6.82 12.05 9.11
N TYR A 88 -8.10 11.75 9.32
CA TYR A 88 -8.66 11.52 10.66
C TYR A 88 -8.29 10.15 11.27
N HIS A 89 -7.97 9.15 10.45
CA HIS A 89 -7.68 7.78 10.89
C HIS A 89 -6.19 7.40 10.86
N ASP A 90 -5.31 8.31 10.43
CA ASP A 90 -3.90 8.05 10.08
C ASP A 90 -3.05 7.52 11.25
N ASP A 91 -3.47 7.73 12.50
CA ASP A 91 -2.75 7.25 13.67
C ASP A 91 -3.22 5.85 14.15
N THR A 92 -4.27 5.25 13.58
CA THR A 92 -4.82 4.00 14.16
C THR A 92 -3.79 2.87 14.18
N LEU A 93 -3.05 2.69 13.09
CA LEU A 93 -2.00 1.68 12.99
C LEU A 93 -0.80 2.01 13.88
N ARG A 94 -0.41 3.28 13.92
CA ARG A 94 0.69 3.75 14.78
C ARG A 94 0.34 3.54 16.24
N SER A 95 -0.80 4.05 16.70
CA SER A 95 -1.32 3.88 18.05
C SER A 95 -1.45 2.40 18.45
N TYR A 96 -1.91 1.55 17.53
CA TYR A 96 -1.93 0.10 17.72
C TYR A 96 -0.54 -0.48 17.97
N ALA A 97 0.43 -0.19 17.11
CA ALA A 97 1.79 -0.72 17.24
C ALA A 97 2.53 -0.14 18.45
N GLN A 98 2.31 1.14 18.78
CA GLN A 98 2.82 1.76 20.00
C GLN A 98 2.21 1.13 21.24
N GLY A 99 0.90 0.84 21.23
CA GLY A 99 0.23 0.13 22.32
C GLY A 99 0.91 -1.21 22.61
N ILE A 100 1.18 -2.01 21.57
CA ILE A 100 1.91 -3.28 21.71
C ILE A 100 3.31 -3.04 22.26
N LEU A 101 4.08 -2.15 21.61
CA LEU A 101 5.48 -1.91 21.97
C LEU A 101 5.62 -1.38 23.40
N HIS A 102 4.77 -0.46 23.84
CA HIS A 102 4.82 0.13 25.18
C HIS A 102 4.45 -0.85 26.29
N SER A 103 3.61 -1.85 26.01
CA SER A 103 3.27 -2.89 26.99
C SER A 103 4.37 -3.92 27.21
N LEU A 104 5.39 -3.99 26.34
CA LEU A 104 6.45 -4.99 26.45
C LEU A 104 7.55 -4.56 27.43
N PRO A 105 8.10 -5.50 28.24
CA PRO A 105 9.26 -5.23 29.07
C PRO A 105 10.52 -4.96 28.22
N GLN A 106 11.57 -4.45 28.85
CA GLN A 106 12.84 -4.16 28.18
C GLN A 106 13.46 -5.45 27.61
N ASN A 107 14.04 -5.37 26.41
CA ASN A 107 14.68 -6.49 25.71
C ASN A 107 13.75 -7.70 25.45
N ALA A 108 12.44 -7.48 25.39
CA ALA A 108 11.48 -8.55 25.10
C ALA A 108 11.66 -9.13 23.69
N VAL A 109 11.26 -10.39 23.52
CA VAL A 109 11.10 -11.01 22.20
C VAL A 109 9.62 -11.03 21.85
N LEU A 110 9.24 -10.29 20.82
CA LEU A 110 7.88 -10.23 20.30
C LEU A 110 7.72 -11.20 19.13
N LEU A 111 6.79 -12.13 19.25
CA LEU A 111 6.38 -13.02 18.18
C LEU A 111 5.07 -12.52 17.57
N SER A 112 5.05 -12.35 16.24
CA SER A 112 3.86 -11.91 15.51
C SER A 112 3.59 -12.84 14.33
N TYR A 113 2.32 -12.99 13.96
CA TYR A 113 1.92 -13.86 12.86
C TYR A 113 1.50 -13.09 11.62
N THR A 114 0.60 -12.12 11.75
CA THR A 114 0.03 -11.39 10.61
C THR A 114 0.94 -10.30 10.06
N ASP A 115 0.74 -9.95 8.80
CA ASP A 115 1.44 -8.89 8.08
C ASP A 115 1.24 -7.50 8.71
N ILE A 116 0.03 -7.19 9.19
CA ILE A 116 -0.26 -5.93 9.89
C ILE A 116 0.59 -5.82 11.16
N ASN A 117 0.61 -6.87 11.99
CA ASN A 117 1.37 -6.86 13.24
C ASN A 117 2.88 -6.75 12.96
N TRP A 118 3.34 -7.45 11.92
CA TRP A 118 4.74 -7.44 11.50
C TRP A 118 5.19 -6.07 10.97
N ASN A 119 4.50 -5.56 9.94
CA ASN A 119 4.96 -4.40 9.20
C ASN A 119 4.83 -3.10 9.98
N THR A 120 3.75 -2.94 10.76
CA THR A 120 3.52 -1.68 11.49
C THR A 120 4.53 -1.49 12.62
N ILE A 121 4.87 -2.55 13.36
CA ILE A 121 5.90 -2.49 14.41
C ILE A 121 7.28 -2.32 13.78
N ARG A 122 7.57 -3.06 12.71
CA ARG A 122 8.84 -2.93 11.98
C ARG A 122 9.06 -1.51 11.44
N TYR A 123 8.00 -0.83 10.99
CA TYR A 123 8.07 0.57 10.60
C TYR A 123 8.50 1.46 11.78
N LEU A 124 7.83 1.35 12.94
CA LEU A 124 8.21 2.14 14.13
C LEU A 124 9.66 1.87 14.58
N GLN A 125 10.11 0.61 14.51
CA GLN A 125 11.48 0.27 14.90
C GLN A 125 12.54 0.74 13.89
N LEU A 126 12.33 0.48 12.60
CA LEU A 126 13.36 0.73 11.58
C LEU A 126 13.36 2.18 11.07
N CYS A 127 12.17 2.74 10.84
CA CYS A 127 12.04 4.09 10.28
C CYS A 127 12.08 5.15 11.37
N GLU A 128 11.43 4.88 12.52
CA GLU A 128 11.29 5.89 13.58
C GLU A 128 12.12 5.63 14.83
N ARG A 129 12.88 4.54 14.85
CA ARG A 129 13.81 4.21 15.93
C ARG A 129 13.12 4.04 17.30
N GLN A 130 11.85 3.66 17.34
CA GLN A 130 11.13 3.38 18.58
C GLN A 130 11.43 1.95 19.05
N ARG A 131 11.65 1.74 20.36
CA ARG A 131 11.82 0.42 21.02
C ARG A 131 12.72 -0.55 20.25
N GLY A 132 13.92 -0.09 19.87
CA GLY A 132 14.94 -0.91 19.20
C GLY A 132 15.55 -2.01 20.09
N ASP A 133 15.23 -2.00 21.39
CA ASP A 133 15.56 -3.03 22.37
C ASP A 133 14.74 -4.32 22.16
N VAL A 134 13.48 -4.18 21.73
CA VAL A 134 12.58 -5.32 21.51
C VAL A 134 12.97 -6.05 20.23
N THR A 135 13.19 -7.36 20.32
CA THR A 135 13.44 -8.18 19.14
C THR A 135 12.12 -8.70 18.58
N HIS A 136 11.81 -8.33 17.35
CA HIS A 136 10.55 -8.70 16.70
C HIS A 136 10.79 -9.83 15.69
N LEU A 137 10.03 -10.92 15.80
CA LEU A 137 10.08 -12.05 14.88
C LEU A 137 8.70 -12.33 14.26
N SER A 138 8.69 -12.67 12.96
CA SER A 138 7.48 -13.08 12.24
C SER A 138 7.41 -14.60 12.15
N LEU A 139 6.39 -15.19 12.78
CA LEU A 139 6.04 -16.60 12.70
C LEU A 139 5.62 -17.01 11.28
N GLN A 140 5.06 -16.08 10.49
CA GLN A 140 4.74 -16.34 9.09
C GLN A 140 6.00 -16.45 8.23
N LEU A 141 7.09 -15.75 8.59
CA LEU A 141 8.34 -15.76 7.83
C LEU A 141 9.32 -16.85 8.30
N MET A 142 9.23 -17.31 9.53
CA MET A 142 10.11 -18.34 10.10
C MET A 142 10.22 -19.65 9.29
N PRO A 143 9.15 -20.19 8.69
CA PRO A 143 9.22 -21.45 7.94
C PRO A 143 9.99 -21.35 6.61
N PHE A 144 10.25 -20.14 6.11
CA PHE A 144 10.87 -20.02 4.80
C PHE A 144 12.35 -20.43 4.82
N PRO A 145 12.87 -21.12 3.78
CA PRO A 145 14.25 -21.61 3.74
C PRO A 145 15.34 -20.55 3.87
N TRP A 146 15.00 -19.29 3.60
CA TRP A 146 15.93 -18.16 3.73
C TRP A 146 15.95 -17.57 5.15
N PHE A 147 14.98 -17.89 6.01
CA PHE A 147 14.91 -17.35 7.37
C PHE A 147 16.17 -17.66 8.21
N PRO A 148 16.75 -18.88 8.17
CA PRO A 148 17.97 -19.20 8.89
C PRO A 148 19.17 -18.30 8.57
N ARG A 149 19.19 -17.64 7.40
CA ARG A 149 20.26 -16.73 7.02
C ARG A 149 20.38 -15.54 7.97
N GLN A 150 19.30 -15.14 8.64
CA GLN A 150 19.31 -14.02 9.59
C GLN A 150 19.60 -14.44 11.04
N HIS A 151 19.77 -15.74 11.32
CA HIS A 151 20.02 -16.23 12.68
C HIS A 151 21.30 -15.67 13.31
N HIS A 152 22.31 -15.34 12.51
CA HIS A 152 23.54 -14.71 13.02
C HIS A 152 23.24 -13.36 13.68
N LEU A 153 22.40 -12.52 13.07
CA LEU A 153 21.95 -11.23 13.62
C LEU A 153 21.13 -11.40 14.90
N LEU A 154 20.39 -12.50 15.01
CA LEU A 154 19.56 -12.80 16.18
C LEU A 154 20.39 -13.37 17.34
N ARG A 155 21.49 -14.08 17.06
CA ARG A 155 22.44 -14.54 18.08
C ARG A 155 23.17 -13.38 18.76
N GLU A 156 23.49 -12.33 18.02
CA GLU A 156 24.04 -11.08 18.60
C GLU A 156 23.09 -10.46 19.63
N ARG A 157 21.78 -10.77 19.54
CA ARG A 157 20.73 -10.37 20.49
C ARG A 157 20.36 -11.46 21.49
N ASN A 158 21.23 -12.47 21.68
CA ASN A 158 21.02 -13.59 22.60
C ASN A 158 19.78 -14.44 22.29
N ILE A 159 19.36 -14.52 21.02
CA ILE A 159 18.27 -15.40 20.58
C ILE A 159 18.86 -16.65 19.95
N HIS A 160 18.53 -17.80 20.55
CA HIS A 160 18.95 -19.11 20.09
C HIS A 160 17.73 -19.91 19.62
N PHE A 161 17.80 -20.39 18.37
CA PHE A 161 16.80 -21.30 17.83
C PHE A 161 17.20 -22.75 18.15
N PRO A 162 16.22 -23.62 18.47
CA PRO A 162 16.50 -25.03 18.67
C PRO A 162 17.04 -25.65 17.38
N ALA A 163 17.91 -26.65 17.50
CA ALA A 163 18.32 -27.45 16.37
C ALA A 163 17.09 -28.20 15.85
N ILE A 164 16.76 -28.01 14.57
CA ILE A 164 15.69 -28.76 13.91
C ILE A 164 16.32 -30.10 13.49
N SER A 165 15.93 -31.22 14.10
CA SER A 165 16.29 -32.54 13.56
C SER A 165 15.54 -32.70 12.23
N ALA A 166 16.30 -32.96 11.17
CA ALA A 166 15.72 -33.38 9.90
C ALA A 166 15.58 -34.91 9.98
N ASP A 167 14.50 -35.36 10.63
CA ASP A 167 14.05 -36.76 10.54
C ASP A 167 13.14 -36.93 9.32
#